data_AF-A0A7S2L6C4-F1
#
_entry.id   AF-A0A7S2L6C4-F1
#
_cell.length_a   1.000
_cell.length_b   1.000
_cell.length_c   1.000
_cell.angle_alpha   90.00
_cell.angle_beta   90.00
_cell.angle_gamma   90.00
#
_symmetry.space_group_name_H-M   'P 1'
#
loop_
_entity.id
_entity.type
_entity.pdbx_description
1 polymer ?
#
loop_
_entity_poly.entity_id
_entity_poly.type
_entity_poly.pdbx_seq_one_letter_code
_entity_poly.pdbx_strand_id
1 'polypeptide(L)'
;MSYFKGGQPPWLVEGNWDMEDDDDLVVTITKQDTVGPKKDSDVHIRIADGAMVFRQTACRWTQPLPGPDPLKAQNDSVERVRAEVKAQEADMKAQREALQAIQEEAEAKRQAEKEELDRLRAELQRQREAQQAEASQVAAESARLADEAKARREELERQRQELRALEDEKEKLAQQRQAEEERARTQMEEEARRHKEELRKLEDEREQMMHSVESERQAWIEKQQQEAKLFADEQARLAKESEDQQAELERKRVELSELEAERELAARQHAEEQERLRVERDASAAGHAEELARLAAEAGSRHEDIERRRRDLDALEAEWKDTRAQKEAEERLLEEKQQTKTAQAEAEQARLLREAAEQEQAVDRMRRELAALEAEREAAARQREEEEQRQAEAQSAELRRAEEERARIAREAKEQQEEVERRKRELEQLQAAQQEASRRRAEDEERRAEELRALQAALDRDREELQSQQDEQRRQAAAAEGESAARAKELERQQALVEEQRKEAESVRAATEADREARLEELRQRQREIEQQQEEVEQQRAEEEKLRKAQAETFKALDQELRDRAGHLHHTEQALHHERQKIHHSRGQLAVVQSHVLSMLSRDKDPVGGGAEVKEM
;
A
#
# COMPACT_ATOMS: atom_id res chain seq x y z
N MET A 1 47.63 -172.90 -104.37
CA MET A 1 46.51 -172.19 -105.01
C MET A 1 45.50 -171.85 -103.92
N SER A 2 45.36 -170.57 -103.56
CA SER A 2 44.36 -170.13 -102.58
C SER A 2 43.54 -169.02 -103.21
N TYR A 3 42.37 -169.40 -103.70
CA TYR A 3 41.33 -168.52 -104.23
C TYR A 3 41.00 -167.45 -103.18
N PHE A 4 41.11 -166.17 -103.52
CA PHE A 4 40.25 -165.04 -103.10
C PHE A 4 40.93 -163.72 -103.55
N LYS A 5 40.98 -163.51 -104.88
CA LYS A 5 41.22 -162.19 -105.48
C LYS A 5 39.92 -161.39 -105.35
N GLY A 6 39.91 -160.42 -104.43
CA GLY A 6 38.95 -159.32 -104.41
C GLY A 6 38.14 -159.20 -103.12
N GLY A 7 38.38 -158.13 -102.36
CA GLY A 7 37.47 -157.52 -101.38
C GLY A 7 37.10 -158.38 -100.16
N GLN A 8 37.46 -157.91 -98.96
CA GLN A 8 36.92 -158.48 -97.72
C GLN A 8 35.38 -158.29 -97.76
N PRO A 9 34.56 -159.35 -97.62
CA PRO A 9 33.11 -159.22 -97.69
C PRO A 9 32.58 -158.36 -96.53
N PRO A 10 31.53 -157.54 -96.76
CA PRO A 10 30.89 -156.76 -95.69
C PRO A 10 30.28 -157.72 -94.68
N TRP A 11 30.57 -157.50 -93.41
CA TRP A 11 30.02 -158.25 -92.28
C TRP A 11 28.73 -157.60 -91.82
N LEU A 12 27.73 -158.41 -91.48
CA LEU A 12 26.41 -157.94 -91.03
C LEU A 12 26.36 -157.99 -89.50
N VAL A 13 25.92 -156.90 -88.89
CA VAL A 13 25.73 -156.86 -87.43
C VAL A 13 24.33 -156.42 -87.08
N GLU A 14 23.71 -157.18 -86.17
CA GLU A 14 22.44 -156.85 -85.54
C GLU A 14 22.75 -156.38 -84.11
N GLY A 15 22.14 -155.26 -83.71
CA GLY A 15 22.36 -154.66 -82.40
C GLY A 15 21.17 -153.81 -81.97
N ASN A 16 21.04 -153.62 -80.66
CA ASN A 16 20.12 -152.64 -80.09
C ASN A 16 20.85 -151.30 -80.02
N TRP A 17 20.13 -150.21 -80.24
CA TRP A 17 20.68 -148.87 -80.14
C TRP A 17 19.94 -148.06 -79.08
N ASP A 18 20.67 -147.16 -78.43
CA ASP A 18 20.12 -146.15 -77.52
C ASP A 18 20.74 -144.77 -77.87
N MET A 19 19.94 -143.72 -77.79
CA MET A 19 20.38 -142.33 -78.00
C MET A 19 20.58 -141.70 -76.63
N GLU A 20 21.81 -141.74 -76.10
CA GLU A 20 22.11 -141.08 -74.82
C GLU A 20 22.33 -139.57 -74.99
N ASP A 21 22.79 -139.09 -76.15
CA ASP A 21 23.03 -137.66 -76.47
C ASP A 21 22.87 -137.40 -77.98
N ASP A 22 22.51 -136.16 -78.37
CA ASP A 22 22.00 -135.80 -79.72
C ASP A 22 22.92 -136.16 -80.93
N ASP A 23 24.19 -136.52 -80.73
CA ASP A 23 25.17 -136.71 -81.82
C ASP A 23 25.88 -138.10 -81.89
N ASP A 24 25.74 -138.96 -80.88
CA ASP A 24 26.46 -140.26 -80.79
C ASP A 24 25.50 -141.44 -80.51
N LEU A 25 25.48 -142.43 -81.42
CA LEU A 25 24.65 -143.63 -81.30
C LEU A 25 25.45 -144.78 -80.67
N VAL A 26 25.02 -145.30 -79.53
CA VAL A 26 25.63 -146.50 -78.93
C VAL A 26 24.91 -147.74 -79.44
N VAL A 27 25.60 -148.60 -80.19
CA VAL A 27 25.04 -149.87 -80.67
C VAL A 27 25.65 -151.04 -79.92
N THR A 28 24.85 -151.69 -79.08
CA THR A 28 25.22 -152.95 -78.44
C THR A 28 25.00 -154.10 -79.41
N ILE A 29 26.08 -154.77 -79.80
CA ILE A 29 26.02 -155.83 -80.82
C ILE A 29 25.39 -157.09 -80.23
N THR A 30 24.17 -157.43 -80.62
CA THR A 30 23.45 -158.58 -80.07
C THR A 30 23.78 -159.89 -80.80
N LYS A 31 24.37 -159.82 -82.00
CA LYS A 31 24.75 -160.99 -82.81
C LYS A 31 26.02 -160.73 -83.60
N GLN A 32 27.05 -161.52 -83.33
CA GLN A 32 28.35 -161.42 -84.01
C GLN A 32 28.35 -162.19 -85.34
N ASP A 33 29.00 -161.61 -86.35
CA ASP A 33 29.40 -162.31 -87.57
C ASP A 33 30.76 -163.02 -87.35
N THR A 34 31.07 -164.03 -88.16
CA THR A 34 32.26 -164.91 -88.03
C THR A 34 33.60 -164.19 -87.92
N VAL A 35 33.70 -162.93 -88.38
CA VAL A 35 34.92 -162.10 -88.32
C VAL A 35 34.65 -160.69 -87.74
N GLY A 36 33.39 -160.39 -87.38
CA GLY A 36 32.95 -159.06 -86.91
C GLY A 36 33.23 -158.79 -85.41
N PRO A 37 32.84 -157.61 -84.89
CA PRO A 37 32.93 -157.28 -83.48
C PRO A 37 32.13 -158.26 -82.65
N LYS A 38 32.62 -158.49 -81.42
CA LYS A 38 32.10 -159.53 -80.55
C LYS A 38 30.67 -159.24 -80.14
N LYS A 39 29.92 -160.31 -79.92
CA LYS A 39 28.61 -160.21 -79.28
C LYS A 39 28.76 -159.51 -77.92
N ASP A 40 27.82 -158.63 -77.63
CA ASP A 40 27.68 -157.77 -76.46
C ASP A 40 28.76 -156.67 -76.33
N SER A 41 29.50 -156.35 -77.41
CA SER A 41 30.36 -155.16 -77.43
C SER A 41 29.57 -153.91 -77.83
N ASP A 42 29.71 -152.84 -77.06
CA ASP A 42 29.15 -151.53 -77.38
C ASP A 42 30.04 -150.80 -78.37
N VAL A 43 29.42 -150.36 -79.47
CA VAL A 43 30.09 -149.64 -80.54
C VAL A 43 29.46 -148.26 -80.66
N HIS A 44 30.23 -147.24 -80.30
CA HIS A 44 29.82 -145.85 -80.50
C HIS A 44 30.00 -145.48 -81.99
N ILE A 45 28.90 -145.12 -82.64
CA ILE A 45 28.88 -144.67 -84.02
C ILE A 45 28.41 -143.22 -84.05
N ARG A 46 29.31 -142.33 -84.50
CA ARG A 46 29.03 -140.91 -84.62
C ARG A 46 28.20 -140.62 -85.87
N ILE A 47 27.13 -139.85 -85.73
CA ILE A 47 26.27 -139.43 -86.85
C ILE A 47 26.72 -138.05 -87.31
N ALA A 48 27.51 -137.97 -88.37
CA ALA A 48 27.93 -136.70 -88.97
C ALA A 48 27.16 -136.48 -90.28
N ASP A 49 26.51 -135.33 -90.42
CA ASP A 49 25.78 -134.91 -91.64
C ASP A 49 24.74 -135.94 -92.14
N GLY A 50 24.07 -136.61 -91.20
CA GLY A 50 23.02 -137.60 -91.49
C GLY A 50 23.51 -138.94 -92.03
N ALA A 51 24.82 -139.17 -92.12
CA ALA A 51 25.43 -140.43 -92.55
C ALA A 51 26.28 -141.05 -91.42
N MET A 52 26.03 -142.31 -91.09
CA MET A 52 26.83 -143.02 -90.09
C MET A 52 28.13 -143.53 -90.71
N VAL A 53 29.25 -143.21 -90.09
CA VAL A 53 30.57 -143.68 -90.52
C VAL A 53 31.22 -144.46 -89.39
N PHE A 54 31.42 -145.77 -89.57
CA PHE A 54 32.15 -146.61 -88.62
C PHE A 54 33.51 -147.01 -89.19
N ARG A 55 34.60 -146.63 -88.51
CA ARG A 55 35.99 -146.85 -88.95
C ARG A 55 36.22 -146.50 -90.44
N GLN A 56 35.81 -145.30 -90.83
CA GLN A 56 35.92 -144.75 -92.20
C GLN A 56 35.07 -145.49 -93.26
N THR A 57 34.21 -146.42 -92.87
CA THR A 57 33.28 -147.09 -93.78
C THR A 57 31.88 -146.53 -93.58
N ALA A 58 31.22 -146.09 -94.67
CA ALA A 58 29.86 -145.56 -94.60
C ALA A 58 28.85 -146.70 -94.35
N CYS A 59 28.10 -146.61 -93.27
CA CYS A 59 27.05 -147.56 -92.90
C CYS A 59 25.71 -147.11 -93.53
N ARG A 60 24.87 -148.07 -93.94
CA ARG A 60 23.52 -147.80 -94.45
C ARG A 60 22.49 -148.59 -93.65
N TRP A 61 21.46 -147.88 -93.18
CA TRP A 61 20.33 -148.48 -92.48
C TRP A 61 19.53 -149.40 -93.41
N THR A 62 19.22 -150.61 -92.94
CA THR A 62 18.33 -151.53 -93.65
C THR A 62 16.86 -151.30 -93.29
N GLN A 63 16.56 -150.64 -92.17
CA GLN A 63 15.22 -150.21 -91.74
C GLN A 63 15.26 -148.79 -91.12
N PRO A 64 14.30 -147.90 -91.41
CA PRO A 64 14.23 -146.54 -90.86
C PRO A 64 13.74 -146.49 -89.39
N LEU A 65 14.16 -145.45 -88.65
CA LEU A 65 13.90 -145.24 -87.21
C LEU A 65 12.39 -145.09 -86.88
N PRO A 66 11.87 -145.70 -85.78
CA PRO A 66 10.50 -145.50 -85.31
C PRO A 66 10.31 -144.11 -84.68
N GLY A 67 9.25 -143.39 -85.05
CA GLY A 67 8.95 -142.04 -84.54
C GLY A 67 8.38 -142.04 -83.10
N PRO A 68 8.54 -140.92 -82.36
CA PRO A 68 8.16 -140.82 -80.94
C PRO A 68 6.64 -140.86 -80.70
N ASP A 69 6.26 -141.59 -79.65
CA ASP A 69 4.89 -141.95 -79.24
C ASP A 69 4.17 -140.80 -78.49
N PRO A 70 3.02 -140.28 -78.97
CA PRO A 70 2.45 -138.99 -78.56
C PRO A 70 1.87 -138.90 -77.13
N LEU A 71 1.80 -140.01 -76.38
CA LEU A 71 1.15 -140.05 -75.06
C LEU A 71 2.07 -139.68 -73.87
N LYS A 72 3.40 -139.79 -74.01
CA LYS A 72 4.34 -139.40 -72.94
C LYS A 72 4.61 -137.88 -72.89
N ALA A 73 4.54 -137.19 -74.03
CA ALA A 73 4.80 -135.75 -74.13
C ALA A 73 3.74 -134.87 -73.42
N GLN A 74 2.52 -135.35 -73.26
CA GLN A 74 1.45 -134.59 -72.61
C GLN A 74 1.59 -134.53 -71.08
N ASN A 75 2.10 -135.57 -70.43
CA ASN A 75 2.21 -135.59 -68.97
C ASN A 75 3.35 -134.70 -68.45
N ASP A 76 4.49 -134.65 -69.13
CA ASP A 76 5.63 -133.80 -68.75
C ASP A 76 5.33 -132.30 -68.95
N SER A 77 4.42 -131.97 -69.87
CA SER A 77 3.91 -130.60 -70.07
C SER A 77 3.07 -130.12 -68.89
N VAL A 78 2.26 -130.99 -68.28
CA VAL A 78 1.37 -130.63 -67.17
C VAL A 78 2.15 -130.40 -65.88
N GLU A 79 3.22 -131.16 -65.63
CA GLU A 79 4.05 -130.96 -64.43
C GLU A 79 4.89 -129.68 -64.49
N ARG A 80 5.43 -129.32 -65.67
CA ARG A 80 6.14 -128.04 -65.84
C ARG A 80 5.25 -126.83 -65.58
N VAL A 81 4.02 -126.84 -66.09
CA VAL A 81 3.05 -125.76 -65.85
C VAL A 81 2.66 -125.68 -64.36
N ARG A 82 2.53 -126.81 -63.66
CA ARG A 82 2.26 -126.81 -62.20
C ARG A 82 3.42 -126.26 -61.38
N ALA A 83 4.66 -126.51 -61.79
CA ALA A 83 5.84 -125.96 -61.11
C ALA A 83 5.96 -124.45 -61.32
N GLU A 84 5.72 -123.96 -62.54
CA GLU A 84 5.73 -122.53 -62.85
C GLU A 84 4.62 -121.76 -62.13
N VAL A 85 3.41 -122.31 -62.03
CA VAL A 85 2.31 -121.68 -61.27
C VAL A 85 2.66 -121.59 -59.78
N LYS A 86 3.29 -122.61 -59.19
CA LYS A 86 3.73 -122.55 -57.78
C LYS A 86 4.84 -121.52 -57.55
N ALA A 87 5.76 -121.35 -58.50
CA ALA A 87 6.79 -120.32 -58.42
C ALA A 87 6.18 -118.91 -58.53
N GLN A 88 5.23 -118.72 -59.46
CA GLN A 88 4.49 -117.46 -59.58
C GLN A 88 3.63 -117.14 -58.36
N GLU A 89 3.01 -118.14 -57.73
CA GLU A 89 2.27 -117.96 -56.47
C GLU A 89 3.19 -117.56 -55.31
N ALA A 90 4.40 -118.12 -55.23
CA ALA A 90 5.39 -117.75 -54.21
C ALA A 90 5.91 -116.32 -54.41
N ASP A 91 6.20 -115.91 -55.64
CA ASP A 91 6.62 -114.54 -55.96
C ASP A 91 5.50 -113.52 -55.71
N MET A 92 4.25 -113.84 -56.08
CA MET A 92 3.11 -112.97 -55.78
C MET A 92 2.84 -112.88 -54.28
N LYS A 93 3.12 -113.93 -53.51
CA LYS A 93 3.03 -113.91 -52.05
C LYS A 93 4.13 -113.04 -51.44
N ALA A 94 5.37 -113.17 -51.90
CA ALA A 94 6.49 -112.32 -51.47
C ALA A 94 6.25 -110.84 -51.82
N GLN A 95 5.69 -110.54 -53.00
CA GLN A 95 5.30 -109.18 -53.38
C GLN A 95 4.17 -108.63 -52.49
N ARG A 96 3.20 -109.46 -52.12
CA ARG A 96 2.13 -109.06 -51.17
C ARG A 96 2.67 -108.79 -49.77
N GLU A 97 3.58 -109.62 -49.27
CA GLU A 97 4.21 -109.43 -47.96
C GLU A 97 5.12 -108.18 -47.97
N ALA A 98 5.85 -107.93 -49.06
CA ALA A 98 6.64 -106.70 -49.20
C ALA A 98 5.76 -105.44 -49.28
N LEU A 99 4.64 -105.50 -50.00
CA LEU A 99 3.67 -104.40 -50.04
C LEU A 99 3.00 -104.17 -48.69
N GLN A 100 2.70 -105.23 -47.94
CA GLN A 100 2.17 -105.13 -46.58
C GLN A 100 3.20 -104.51 -45.63
N ALA A 101 4.46 -104.92 -45.68
CA ALA A 101 5.53 -104.33 -44.86
C ALA A 101 5.73 -102.83 -45.18
N ILE A 102 5.66 -102.44 -46.46
CA ILE A 102 5.72 -101.02 -46.86
C ILE A 102 4.49 -100.25 -46.34
N GLN A 103 3.31 -100.86 -46.35
CA GLN A 103 2.10 -100.25 -45.81
C GLN A 103 2.19 -100.08 -44.29
N GLU A 104 2.64 -101.09 -43.55
CA GLU A 104 2.84 -101.03 -42.11
C GLU A 104 3.91 -99.99 -41.72
N GLU A 105 5.03 -99.91 -42.45
CA GLU A 105 6.05 -98.89 -42.22
C GLU A 105 5.53 -97.47 -42.53
N ALA A 106 4.73 -97.31 -43.60
CA ALA A 106 4.10 -96.03 -43.93
C ALA A 106 3.04 -95.62 -42.89
N GLU A 107 2.27 -96.57 -42.37
CA GLU A 107 1.30 -96.33 -41.30
C GLU A 107 1.99 -96.00 -39.98
N ALA A 108 3.08 -96.68 -39.64
CA ALA A 108 3.90 -96.37 -38.47
C ALA A 108 4.52 -94.96 -38.56
N LYS A 109 5.03 -94.56 -39.73
CA LYS A 109 5.52 -93.20 -39.96
C LYS A 109 4.41 -92.16 -39.84
N ARG A 110 3.23 -92.42 -40.40
CA ARG A 110 2.06 -91.53 -40.26
C ARG A 110 1.58 -91.41 -38.82
N GLN A 111 1.64 -92.49 -38.05
CA GLN A 111 1.30 -92.47 -36.63
C GLN A 111 2.33 -91.66 -35.83
N ALA A 112 3.63 -91.86 -36.08
CA ALA A 112 4.69 -91.08 -35.44
C ALA A 112 4.59 -89.58 -35.77
N GLU A 113 4.37 -89.21 -37.04
CA GLU A 113 4.16 -87.82 -37.45
C GLU A 113 2.90 -87.22 -36.81
N LYS A 114 1.84 -88.01 -36.67
CA LYS A 114 0.61 -87.57 -35.98
C LYS A 114 0.86 -87.32 -34.49
N GLU A 115 1.60 -88.19 -33.82
CA GLU A 115 1.98 -88.02 -32.41
C GLU A 115 2.88 -86.80 -32.20
N GLU A 116 3.83 -86.54 -33.11
CA GLU A 116 4.65 -85.31 -33.05
C GLU A 116 3.80 -84.05 -33.29
N LEU A 117 2.89 -84.08 -34.25
CA LEU A 117 1.95 -82.97 -34.48
C LEU A 117 1.05 -82.73 -33.27
N ASP A 118 0.57 -83.78 -32.62
CA ASP A 118 -0.27 -83.66 -31.42
C ASP A 118 0.55 -83.16 -30.21
N ARG A 119 1.84 -83.54 -30.09
CA ARG A 119 2.76 -82.95 -29.10
C ARG A 119 3.00 -81.46 -29.35
N LEU A 120 3.28 -81.07 -30.59
CA LEU A 120 3.49 -79.66 -30.96
C LEU A 120 2.22 -78.83 -30.75
N ARG A 121 1.04 -79.39 -31.03
CA ARG A 121 -0.25 -78.75 -30.74
C ARG A 121 -0.46 -78.56 -29.24
N ALA A 122 -0.16 -79.58 -28.43
CA ALA A 122 -0.26 -79.50 -26.98
C ALA A 122 0.72 -78.48 -26.39
N GLU A 123 1.93 -78.39 -26.93
CA GLU A 123 2.94 -77.40 -26.52
C GLU A 123 2.52 -75.97 -26.90
N LEU A 124 2.04 -75.76 -28.13
CA LEU A 124 1.51 -74.47 -28.57
C LEU A 124 0.29 -74.05 -27.74
N GLN A 125 -0.57 -75.00 -27.38
CA GLN A 125 -1.73 -74.74 -26.53
C GLN A 125 -1.30 -74.35 -25.12
N ARG A 126 -0.31 -75.03 -24.52
CA ARG A 126 0.28 -74.63 -23.24
C ARG A 126 0.91 -73.24 -23.30
N GLN A 127 1.58 -72.88 -24.39
CA GLN A 127 2.12 -71.53 -24.58
C GLN A 127 1.02 -70.48 -24.64
N ARG A 128 -0.10 -70.77 -25.33
CA ARG A 128 -1.25 -69.86 -25.37
C ARG A 128 -1.93 -69.71 -24.02
N GLU A 129 -2.10 -70.80 -23.28
CA GLU A 129 -2.66 -70.79 -21.93
C GLU A 129 -1.74 -70.02 -20.96
N ALA A 130 -0.42 -70.18 -21.07
CA ALA A 130 0.56 -69.43 -20.29
C ALA A 130 0.53 -67.93 -20.63
N GLN A 131 0.49 -67.56 -21.92
CA GLN A 131 0.37 -66.17 -22.36
C GLN A 131 -0.97 -65.55 -21.95
N GLN A 132 -2.07 -66.30 -21.99
CA GLN A 132 -3.37 -65.84 -21.50
C GLN A 132 -3.36 -65.66 -19.97
N ALA A 133 -2.74 -66.57 -19.23
CA ALA A 133 -2.58 -66.43 -17.79
C ALA A 133 -1.73 -65.20 -17.43
N GLU A 134 -0.60 -64.99 -18.10
CA GLU A 134 0.24 -63.81 -17.92
C GLU A 134 -0.50 -62.52 -18.29
N ALA A 135 -1.18 -62.48 -19.44
CA ALA A 135 -2.01 -61.34 -19.84
C ALA A 135 -3.13 -61.05 -18.82
N SER A 136 -3.74 -62.10 -18.24
CA SER A 136 -4.76 -61.94 -17.19
C SER A 136 -4.19 -61.40 -15.88
N GLN A 137 -2.95 -61.78 -15.52
CA GLN A 137 -2.25 -61.25 -14.35
C GLN A 137 -1.87 -59.78 -14.55
N VAL A 138 -1.31 -59.43 -15.70
CA VAL A 138 -1.00 -58.03 -16.05
C VAL A 138 -2.27 -57.19 -16.10
N ALA A 139 -3.38 -57.73 -16.64
CA ALA A 139 -4.66 -57.04 -16.62
C ALA A 139 -5.18 -56.82 -15.19
N ALA A 140 -5.10 -57.84 -14.32
CA ALA A 140 -5.51 -57.72 -12.91
C ALA A 140 -4.64 -56.73 -12.12
N GLU A 141 -3.34 -56.70 -12.37
CA GLU A 141 -2.41 -55.75 -11.73
C GLU A 141 -2.66 -54.32 -12.22
N SER A 142 -2.88 -54.15 -13.53
CA SER A 142 -3.25 -52.85 -14.10
C SER A 142 -4.57 -52.31 -13.53
N ALA A 143 -5.57 -53.18 -13.30
CA ALA A 143 -6.83 -52.81 -12.66
C ALA A 143 -6.63 -52.37 -11.20
N ARG A 144 -5.80 -53.07 -10.41
CA ARG A 144 -5.46 -52.66 -9.04
C ARG A 144 -4.76 -51.31 -9.00
N LEU A 145 -3.80 -51.08 -9.89
CA LEU A 145 -3.10 -49.80 -9.99
C LEU A 145 -4.05 -48.66 -10.42
N ALA A 146 -5.02 -48.95 -11.29
CA ALA A 146 -6.05 -47.98 -11.67
C ALA A 146 -6.98 -47.62 -10.50
N ASP A 147 -7.39 -48.62 -9.70
CA ASP A 147 -8.20 -48.41 -8.50
C ASP A 147 -7.44 -47.63 -7.43
N GLU A 148 -6.16 -47.92 -7.21
CA GLU A 148 -5.30 -47.17 -6.28
C GLU A 148 -5.09 -45.72 -6.76
N ALA A 149 -4.87 -45.52 -8.06
CA ALA A 149 -4.77 -44.18 -8.65
C ALA A 149 -6.08 -43.40 -8.50
N LYS A 150 -7.24 -44.07 -8.61
CA LYS A 150 -8.55 -43.45 -8.37
C LYS A 150 -8.73 -43.06 -6.91
N ALA A 151 -8.39 -43.94 -5.96
CA ALA A 151 -8.45 -43.64 -4.53
C ALA A 151 -7.57 -42.44 -4.16
N ARG A 152 -6.33 -42.37 -4.68
CA ARG A 152 -5.44 -41.21 -4.47
C ARG A 152 -6.00 -39.91 -5.06
N ARG A 153 -6.69 -39.98 -6.20
CA ARG A 153 -7.35 -38.79 -6.78
C ARG A 153 -8.50 -38.30 -5.90
N GLU A 154 -9.33 -39.21 -5.39
CA GLU A 154 -10.42 -38.89 -4.47
C GLU A 154 -9.90 -38.29 -3.15
N GLU A 155 -8.78 -38.80 -2.63
CA GLU A 155 -8.14 -38.25 -1.43
C GLU A 155 -7.58 -36.84 -1.67
N LEU A 156 -6.87 -36.62 -2.78
CA LEU A 156 -6.40 -35.28 -3.16
C LEU A 156 -7.55 -34.30 -3.39
N GLU A 157 -8.69 -34.78 -3.89
CA GLU A 157 -9.89 -33.95 -4.08
C GLU A 157 -10.50 -33.56 -2.73
N ARG A 158 -10.55 -34.47 -1.75
CA ARG A 158 -10.95 -34.14 -0.37
C ARG A 158 -10.02 -33.11 0.26
N GLN A 159 -8.71 -33.29 0.14
CA GLN A 159 -7.74 -32.31 0.66
C GLN A 159 -7.91 -30.94 0.01
N ARG A 160 -8.21 -30.90 -1.31
CA ARG A 160 -8.52 -29.63 -2.00
C ARG A 160 -9.81 -29.00 -1.50
N GLN A 161 -10.84 -29.79 -1.19
CA GLN A 161 -12.10 -29.28 -0.63
C GLN A 161 -11.91 -28.75 0.79
N GLU A 162 -11.10 -29.41 1.61
CA GLU A 162 -10.74 -28.93 2.96
C GLU A 162 -9.94 -27.63 2.91
N LEU A 163 -8.96 -27.52 2.01
CA LEU A 163 -8.20 -26.28 1.81
C LEU A 163 -9.11 -25.13 1.36
N ARG A 164 -10.05 -25.39 0.44
CA ARG A 164 -11.04 -24.39 0.02
C ARG A 164 -11.95 -23.95 1.17
N ALA A 165 -12.41 -24.88 2.00
CA ALA A 165 -13.24 -24.54 3.16
C ALA A 165 -12.47 -23.66 4.17
N LEU A 166 -11.17 -23.93 4.38
CA LEU A 166 -10.31 -23.10 5.23
C LEU A 166 -10.03 -21.73 4.62
N GLU A 167 -9.87 -21.64 3.30
CA GLU A 167 -9.76 -20.37 2.57
C GLU A 167 -11.03 -19.53 2.72
N ASP A 168 -12.21 -20.13 2.55
CA ASP A 168 -13.51 -19.47 2.75
C ASP A 168 -13.71 -18.98 4.19
N GLU A 169 -13.27 -19.74 5.20
CA GLU A 169 -13.30 -19.33 6.60
C GLU A 169 -12.34 -18.17 6.88
N LYS A 170 -11.13 -18.23 6.32
CA LYS A 170 -10.14 -17.14 6.42
C LYS A 170 -10.66 -15.86 5.78
N GLU A 171 -11.35 -15.98 4.64
CA GLU A 171 -11.95 -14.84 3.96
C GLU A 171 -13.10 -14.23 4.78
N LYS A 172 -13.99 -15.06 5.35
CA LYS A 172 -15.04 -14.59 6.26
C LYS A 172 -14.49 -13.86 7.48
N LEU A 173 -13.40 -14.36 8.07
CA LEU A 173 -12.74 -13.71 9.20
C LEU A 173 -12.08 -12.38 8.79
N ALA A 174 -11.49 -12.31 7.59
CA ALA A 174 -10.95 -11.07 7.07
C ALA A 174 -12.06 -10.03 6.83
N GLN A 175 -13.20 -10.43 6.28
CA GLN A 175 -14.36 -9.57 6.07
C GLN A 175 -14.95 -9.07 7.40
N GLN A 176 -14.98 -9.91 8.44
CA GLN A 176 -15.41 -9.50 9.77
C GLN A 176 -14.49 -8.46 10.39
N ARG A 177 -13.16 -8.65 10.30
CA ARG A 177 -12.18 -7.67 10.80
C ARG A 177 -12.29 -6.33 10.07
N GLN A 178 -12.42 -6.36 8.75
CA GLN A 178 -12.62 -5.13 7.96
C GLN A 178 -13.92 -4.41 8.36
N ALA A 179 -15.02 -5.13 8.56
CA ALA A 179 -16.29 -4.52 9.00
C ALA A 179 -16.20 -3.95 10.42
N GLU A 180 -15.39 -4.53 11.31
CA GLU A 180 -15.13 -3.98 12.65
C GLU A 180 -14.23 -2.75 12.61
N GLU A 181 -13.17 -2.75 11.81
CA GLU A 181 -12.29 -1.61 11.56
C GLU A 181 -13.07 -0.42 10.97
N GLU A 182 -13.97 -0.66 10.00
CA GLU A 182 -14.81 0.39 9.41
C GLU A 182 -15.77 0.99 10.44
N ARG A 183 -16.41 0.17 11.28
CA ARG A 183 -17.25 0.66 12.37
C ARG A 183 -16.45 1.49 13.36
N ALA A 184 -15.25 1.05 13.74
CA ALA A 184 -14.36 1.80 14.62
C ALA A 184 -13.97 3.15 14.00
N ARG A 185 -13.65 3.19 12.69
CA ARG A 185 -13.35 4.46 12.01
C ARG A 185 -14.53 5.42 11.95
N THR A 186 -15.74 4.93 11.65
CA THR A 186 -16.94 5.81 11.62
C THR A 186 -17.25 6.38 13.00
N GLN A 187 -17.16 5.57 14.05
CA GLN A 187 -17.29 6.04 15.44
C GLN A 187 -16.21 7.04 15.78
N MET A 188 -14.99 6.79 15.32
CA MET A 188 -13.92 7.73 15.46
C MET A 188 -14.32 9.06 14.78
N GLU A 189 -14.58 9.09 13.48
CA GLU A 189 -14.91 10.33 12.77
C GLU A 189 -16.08 11.14 13.36
N GLU A 190 -17.15 10.50 13.84
CA GLU A 190 -18.28 11.18 14.46
C GLU A 190 -17.90 11.91 15.76
N GLU A 191 -17.11 11.29 16.62
CA GLU A 191 -16.59 11.90 17.85
C GLU A 191 -15.60 13.03 17.55
N ALA A 192 -14.74 12.88 16.54
CA ALA A 192 -13.87 13.99 16.09
C ALA A 192 -14.68 15.18 15.57
N ARG A 193 -15.80 14.92 14.89
CA ARG A 193 -16.72 15.97 14.43
C ARG A 193 -17.38 16.71 15.59
N ARG A 194 -17.83 15.98 16.61
CA ARG A 194 -18.40 16.59 17.83
C ARG A 194 -17.37 17.47 18.55
N HIS A 195 -16.14 17.01 18.73
CA HIS A 195 -15.08 17.82 19.33
C HIS A 195 -14.75 19.08 18.52
N LYS A 196 -14.79 19.02 17.18
CA LYS A 196 -14.61 20.20 16.33
C LYS A 196 -15.77 21.21 16.46
N GLU A 197 -17.00 20.73 16.53
CA GLU A 197 -18.18 21.57 16.73
C GLU A 197 -18.16 22.24 18.12
N GLU A 198 -17.70 21.53 19.15
CA GLU A 198 -17.48 22.08 20.50
C GLU A 198 -16.37 23.14 20.55
N LEU A 199 -15.22 22.87 19.92
CA LEU A 199 -14.13 23.85 19.83
C LEU A 199 -14.57 25.12 19.12
N ARG A 200 -15.31 25.02 18.01
CA ARG A 200 -15.86 26.19 17.31
C ARG A 200 -16.80 27.00 18.19
N LYS A 201 -17.67 26.32 18.94
CA LYS A 201 -18.58 27.01 19.86
C LYS A 201 -17.81 27.76 20.96
N LEU A 202 -16.73 27.18 21.49
CA LEU A 202 -15.86 27.82 22.48
C LEU A 202 -15.07 29.00 21.89
N GLU A 203 -14.64 28.89 20.63
CA GLU A 203 -14.00 29.99 19.89
C GLU A 203 -14.99 31.15 19.68
N ASP A 204 -16.21 30.88 19.21
CA ASP A 204 -17.27 31.88 19.03
C ASP A 204 -17.61 32.58 20.36
N GLU A 205 -17.70 31.83 21.46
CA GLU A 205 -17.94 32.38 22.80
C GLU A 205 -16.76 33.25 23.29
N ARG A 206 -15.52 32.84 23.02
CA ARG A 206 -14.32 33.62 23.33
C ARG A 206 -14.27 34.90 22.50
N GLU A 207 -14.61 34.86 21.22
CA GLU A 207 -14.65 36.04 20.36
C GLU A 207 -15.72 37.02 20.81
N GLN A 208 -16.91 36.55 21.19
CA GLN A 208 -17.96 37.39 21.77
C GLN A 208 -17.50 38.04 23.08
N MET A 209 -16.78 37.30 23.94
CA MET A 209 -16.20 37.84 25.16
C MET A 209 -15.14 38.91 24.85
N MET A 210 -14.24 38.65 23.90
CA MET A 210 -13.21 39.62 23.51
C MET A 210 -13.84 40.90 22.93
N HIS A 211 -14.87 40.77 22.08
CA HIS A 211 -15.60 41.93 21.56
C HIS A 211 -16.31 42.72 22.68
N SER A 212 -16.89 42.03 23.67
CA SER A 212 -17.48 42.69 24.85
C SER A 212 -16.43 43.45 25.65
N VAL A 213 -15.27 42.83 25.93
CA VAL A 213 -14.16 43.46 26.67
C VAL A 213 -13.57 44.64 25.89
N GLU A 214 -13.43 44.53 24.57
CA GLU A 214 -12.98 45.62 23.71
C GLU A 214 -13.98 46.78 23.67
N SER A 215 -15.29 46.48 23.59
CA SER A 215 -16.35 47.48 23.65
C SER A 215 -16.35 48.21 25.01
N GLU A 216 -16.21 47.50 26.12
CA GLU A 216 -16.09 48.09 27.46
C GLU A 216 -14.83 48.93 27.61
N ARG A 217 -13.70 48.44 27.07
CA ARG A 217 -12.43 49.19 27.05
C ARG A 217 -12.57 50.48 26.22
N GLN A 218 -13.23 50.43 25.07
CA GLN A 218 -13.51 51.60 24.25
C GLN A 218 -14.41 52.60 24.99
N ALA A 219 -15.51 52.14 25.60
CA ALA A 219 -16.38 52.98 26.42
C ALA A 219 -15.63 53.63 27.60
N TRP A 220 -14.70 52.89 28.22
CA TRP A 220 -13.85 53.43 29.28
C TRP A 220 -12.87 54.49 28.75
N ILE A 221 -12.23 54.25 27.61
CA ILE A 221 -11.35 55.25 26.96
C ILE A 221 -12.14 56.50 26.59
N GLU A 222 -13.33 56.37 26.02
CA GLU A 222 -14.20 57.50 25.69
C GLU A 222 -14.60 58.28 26.94
N LYS A 223 -14.93 57.60 28.04
CA LYS A 223 -15.21 58.24 29.33
C LYS A 223 -13.99 59.00 29.86
N GLN A 224 -12.80 58.41 29.80
CA GLN A 224 -11.55 59.09 30.20
C GLN A 224 -11.25 60.31 29.31
N GLN A 225 -11.53 60.23 28.01
CA GLN A 225 -11.39 61.37 27.10
C GLN A 225 -12.43 62.47 27.40
N GLN A 226 -13.65 62.11 27.79
CA GLN A 226 -14.66 63.07 28.22
C GLN A 226 -14.26 63.76 29.51
N GLU A 227 -13.78 63.01 30.51
CA GLU A 227 -13.26 63.57 31.77
C GLU A 227 -12.05 64.47 31.52
N ALA A 228 -11.11 64.06 30.66
CA ALA A 228 -9.97 64.88 30.27
C ALA A 228 -10.39 66.17 29.54
N LYS A 229 -11.42 66.11 28.68
CA LYS A 229 -11.99 67.31 28.04
C LYS A 229 -12.63 68.25 29.06
N LEU A 230 -13.45 67.73 29.97
CA LEU A 230 -14.07 68.53 31.03
C LEU A 230 -13.00 69.20 31.92
N PHE A 231 -11.94 68.47 32.26
CA PHE A 231 -10.82 69.02 33.02
C PHE A 231 -10.05 70.09 32.23
N ALA A 232 -9.81 69.87 30.94
CA ALA A 232 -9.17 70.85 30.07
C ALA A 232 -10.04 72.11 29.90
N ASP A 233 -11.36 71.96 29.76
CA ASP A 233 -12.31 73.07 29.69
C ASP A 233 -12.37 73.86 31.01
N GLU A 234 -12.29 73.18 32.15
CA GLU A 234 -12.21 73.82 33.47
C GLU A 234 -10.90 74.57 33.67
N GLN A 235 -9.76 73.98 33.27
CA GLN A 235 -8.46 74.67 33.26
C GLN A 235 -8.46 75.88 32.32
N ALA A 236 -9.07 75.76 31.14
CA ALA A 236 -9.22 76.87 30.21
C ALA A 236 -10.14 77.98 30.78
N ARG A 237 -11.20 77.61 31.52
CA ARG A 237 -12.06 78.57 32.22
C ARG A 237 -11.29 79.31 33.31
N LEU A 238 -10.52 78.59 34.14
CA LEU A 238 -9.68 79.18 35.18
C LEU A 238 -8.57 80.07 34.61
N ALA A 239 -7.94 79.63 33.51
CA ALA A 239 -6.95 80.43 32.80
C ALA A 239 -7.57 81.72 32.26
N LYS A 240 -8.77 81.63 31.66
CA LYS A 240 -9.51 82.80 31.18
C LYS A 240 -9.93 83.72 32.32
N GLU A 241 -10.40 83.20 33.45
CA GLU A 241 -10.70 84.00 34.64
C GLU A 241 -9.44 84.71 35.18
N SER A 242 -8.29 84.04 35.14
CA SER A 242 -6.99 84.64 35.48
C SER A 242 -6.55 85.71 34.47
N GLU A 243 -6.73 85.47 33.18
CA GLU A 243 -6.44 86.44 32.12
C GLU A 243 -7.37 87.65 32.22
N ASP A 244 -8.66 87.44 32.49
CA ASP A 244 -9.63 88.51 32.70
C ASP A 244 -9.27 89.34 33.95
N GLN A 245 -8.82 88.70 35.03
CA GLN A 245 -8.31 89.40 36.22
C GLN A 245 -7.02 90.18 35.92
N GLN A 246 -6.10 89.62 35.12
CA GLN A 246 -4.89 90.32 34.69
C GLN A 246 -5.22 91.49 33.78
N ALA A 247 -6.13 91.32 32.83
CA ALA A 247 -6.62 92.37 31.95
C ALA A 247 -7.35 93.46 32.75
N GLU A 248 -8.10 93.12 33.79
CA GLU A 248 -8.71 94.11 34.69
C GLU A 248 -7.64 94.87 35.50
N LEU A 249 -6.58 94.18 35.97
CA LEU A 249 -5.45 94.83 36.62
C LEU A 249 -4.67 95.73 35.65
N GLU A 250 -4.49 95.31 34.41
CA GLU A 250 -3.86 96.11 33.36
C GLU A 250 -4.72 97.31 32.98
N ARG A 251 -6.04 97.15 32.86
CA ARG A 251 -6.97 98.27 32.69
C ARG A 251 -6.87 99.25 33.85
N LYS A 252 -6.83 98.79 35.10
CA LYS A 252 -6.62 99.64 36.27
C LYS A 252 -5.25 100.31 36.28
N ARG A 253 -4.20 99.64 35.77
CA ARG A 253 -2.86 100.22 35.61
C ARG A 253 -2.83 101.27 34.51
N VAL A 254 -3.53 101.04 33.41
CA VAL A 254 -3.69 102.00 32.31
C VAL A 254 -4.51 103.18 32.80
N GLU A 255 -5.64 102.97 33.48
CA GLU A 255 -6.42 104.05 34.11
C GLU A 255 -5.58 104.87 35.11
N LEU A 256 -4.74 104.21 35.93
CA LEU A 256 -3.81 104.92 36.81
C LEU A 256 -2.74 105.68 36.03
N SER A 257 -2.19 105.08 34.98
CA SER A 257 -1.21 105.70 34.09
C SER A 257 -1.83 106.84 33.28
N GLU A 258 -3.10 106.76 32.92
CA GLU A 258 -3.88 107.79 32.22
C GLU A 258 -4.19 108.91 33.19
N LEU A 259 -4.54 108.63 34.45
CA LEU A 259 -4.69 109.66 35.49
C LEU A 259 -3.35 110.35 35.82
N GLU A 260 -2.23 109.61 35.78
CA GLU A 260 -0.88 110.17 35.92
C GLU A 260 -0.49 110.97 34.68
N ALA A 261 -0.79 110.47 33.48
CA ALA A 261 -0.58 111.16 32.22
C ALA A 261 -1.48 112.39 32.10
N GLU A 262 -2.70 112.38 32.64
CA GLU A 262 -3.60 113.53 32.69
C GLU A 262 -3.09 114.57 33.69
N ARG A 263 -2.45 114.15 34.79
CA ARG A 263 -1.72 115.08 35.68
C ARG A 263 -0.48 115.65 34.99
N GLU A 264 0.28 114.84 34.27
CA GLU A 264 1.42 115.30 33.48
C GLU A 264 1.00 116.16 32.30
N LEU A 265 -0.12 115.84 31.64
CA LEU A 265 -0.68 116.56 30.50
C LEU A 265 -1.35 117.84 30.98
N ALA A 266 -1.99 117.88 32.16
CA ALA A 266 -2.41 119.14 32.77
C ALA A 266 -1.19 120.01 33.11
N ALA A 267 -0.09 119.41 33.57
CA ALA A 267 1.17 120.12 33.82
C ALA A 267 1.86 120.57 32.51
N ARG A 268 1.81 119.75 31.46
CA ARG A 268 2.38 120.05 30.13
C ARG A 268 1.50 120.98 29.32
N GLN A 269 0.18 120.90 29.38
CA GLN A 269 -0.75 121.86 28.76
C GLN A 269 -0.65 123.21 29.46
N HIS A 270 -0.43 123.25 30.77
CA HIS A 270 -0.07 124.50 31.44
C HIS A 270 1.31 125.04 30.98
N ALA A 271 2.21 124.19 30.48
CA ALA A 271 3.53 124.59 29.94
C ALA A 271 3.52 124.88 28.42
N GLU A 272 2.70 124.16 27.67
CA GLU A 272 2.56 124.22 26.21
C GLU A 272 1.49 125.23 25.81
N GLU A 273 0.49 125.57 26.62
CA GLU A 273 -0.33 126.77 26.40
C GLU A 273 0.53 128.05 26.54
N GLN A 274 1.67 127.97 27.26
CA GLN A 274 2.71 129.01 27.22
C GLN A 274 3.61 128.95 25.97
N GLU A 275 3.68 127.82 25.25
CA GLU A 275 4.56 127.65 24.07
C GLU A 275 3.84 127.59 22.70
N ARG A 276 2.58 127.13 22.64
CA ARG A 276 1.70 127.16 21.44
C ARG A 276 1.27 128.57 21.08
N LEU A 277 1.20 129.48 22.05
CA LEU A 277 1.13 130.92 21.75
C LEU A 277 2.37 131.43 20.98
N ARG A 278 3.49 130.67 20.92
CA ARG A 278 4.72 131.05 20.23
C ARG A 278 4.94 130.38 18.87
N VAL A 279 4.47 129.15 18.63
CA VAL A 279 4.92 128.36 17.44
C VAL A 279 3.82 128.16 16.38
N GLU A 280 2.54 128.31 16.69
CA GLU A 280 1.43 128.13 15.73
C GLU A 280 1.33 129.22 14.64
N ARG A 281 2.32 130.12 14.58
CA ARG A 281 2.45 131.11 13.51
C ARG A 281 3.26 130.61 12.30
N ASP A 282 4.11 129.59 12.48
CA ASP A 282 5.10 129.23 11.48
C ASP A 282 5.00 127.74 11.07
N ALA A 283 4.49 127.52 9.85
CA ALA A 283 4.83 126.41 8.94
C ALA A 283 4.11 125.05 9.08
N SER A 284 3.24 124.77 8.10
CA SER A 284 2.96 123.40 7.65
C SER A 284 2.52 123.40 6.17
N ALA A 285 3.46 123.07 5.28
CA ALA A 285 3.26 122.71 3.88
C ALA A 285 4.37 121.71 3.43
N ALA A 286 4.01 120.82 2.48
CA ALA A 286 4.82 119.79 1.77
C ALA A 286 4.87 118.38 2.43
N GLY A 287 4.88 117.25 1.70
CA GLY A 287 4.97 117.00 0.26
C GLY A 287 5.14 115.50 -0.04
N HIS A 288 4.63 115.09 -1.19
CA HIS A 288 4.50 113.73 -1.73
C HIS A 288 5.79 113.09 -2.29
N ALA A 289 5.68 111.77 -2.52
CA ALA A 289 6.17 111.00 -3.68
C ALA A 289 7.65 110.63 -3.77
N GLU A 290 7.95 109.32 -3.73
CA GLU A 290 8.87 108.68 -4.67
C GLU A 290 8.83 107.14 -4.60
N GLU A 291 8.96 106.52 -5.79
CA GLU A 291 9.50 105.18 -6.04
C GLU A 291 8.62 103.92 -5.96
N LEU A 292 7.84 103.73 -7.02
CA LEU A 292 7.15 102.51 -7.42
C LEU A 292 7.90 101.65 -8.49
N ALA A 293 9.19 101.85 -8.79
CA ALA A 293 9.62 101.63 -10.19
C ALA A 293 10.51 100.41 -10.56
N ARG A 294 10.98 99.51 -9.68
CA ARG A 294 12.18 98.71 -10.05
C ARG A 294 12.14 97.19 -10.27
N LEU A 295 11.19 96.37 -9.80
CA LEU A 295 11.42 94.90 -9.81
C LEU A 295 10.28 94.03 -10.39
N ALA A 296 9.88 94.32 -11.63
CA ALA A 296 8.95 93.48 -12.41
C ALA A 296 9.61 92.83 -13.66
N ALA A 297 10.94 92.68 -13.68
CA ALA A 297 11.71 92.31 -14.89
C ALA A 297 12.60 91.04 -14.78
N GLU A 298 12.15 90.01 -14.04
CA GLU A 298 12.76 88.66 -14.07
C GLU A 298 11.67 87.61 -14.42
N ALA A 299 11.36 87.39 -15.70
CA ALA A 299 11.97 86.39 -16.61
C ALA A 299 11.64 84.93 -16.22
N GLY A 300 10.93 84.10 -16.99
CA GLY A 300 10.96 83.96 -18.47
C GLY A 300 11.72 82.70 -18.95
N SER A 301 12.32 81.89 -18.06
CA SER A 301 13.39 80.94 -18.43
C SER A 301 13.17 79.45 -18.09
N ARG A 302 11.94 78.94 -17.83
CA ARG A 302 11.78 77.56 -17.29
C ARG A 302 10.75 76.63 -17.97
N HIS A 303 10.16 76.99 -19.11
CA HIS A 303 9.08 76.17 -19.70
C HIS A 303 9.46 75.39 -20.98
N GLU A 304 10.58 75.68 -21.63
CA GLU A 304 10.92 75.04 -22.92
C GLU A 304 11.77 73.76 -22.80
N ASP A 305 12.33 73.45 -21.63
CA ASP A 305 13.28 72.32 -21.45
C ASP A 305 12.64 70.96 -21.13
N ILE A 306 11.33 70.90 -20.84
CA ILE A 306 10.66 69.66 -20.37
C ILE A 306 10.02 68.85 -21.53
N GLU A 307 9.64 69.48 -22.65
CA GLU A 307 8.89 68.83 -23.74
C GLU A 307 9.77 68.00 -24.71
N ARG A 308 11.09 68.23 -24.77
CA ARG A 308 11.97 67.54 -25.74
C ARG A 308 12.38 66.12 -25.35
N ARG A 309 12.37 65.76 -24.05
CA ARG A 309 12.91 64.46 -23.59
C ARG A 309 11.90 63.31 -23.54
N ARG A 310 10.64 63.55 -23.93
CA ARG A 310 9.55 62.56 -23.83
C ARG A 310 9.22 61.85 -25.15
N ARG A 311 9.76 62.29 -26.30
CA ARG A 311 9.47 61.70 -27.63
C ARG A 311 10.52 60.72 -28.15
N ASP A 312 11.69 60.65 -27.54
CA ASP A 312 12.82 59.86 -28.07
C ASP A 312 12.96 58.44 -27.46
N LEU A 313 12.08 58.04 -26.51
CA LEU A 313 12.17 56.72 -25.86
C LEU A 313 11.18 55.67 -26.37
N ASP A 314 10.08 56.05 -27.03
CA ASP A 314 9.05 55.07 -27.48
C ASP A 314 9.26 54.57 -28.93
N ALA A 315 10.21 55.13 -29.69
CA ALA A 315 10.39 54.83 -31.10
C ALA A 315 11.42 53.72 -31.43
N LEU A 316 12.20 53.22 -30.46
CA LEU A 316 13.29 52.27 -30.73
C LEU A 316 13.01 50.81 -30.32
N GLU A 317 11.89 50.51 -29.65
CA GLU A 317 11.56 49.15 -29.18
C GLU A 317 10.72 48.31 -30.16
N ALA A 318 10.17 48.92 -31.22
CA ALA A 318 9.27 48.24 -32.16
C ALA A 318 9.97 47.62 -33.39
N GLU A 319 11.13 48.12 -33.83
CA GLU A 319 11.74 47.71 -35.10
C GLU A 319 12.65 46.46 -35.03
N TRP A 320 12.85 45.88 -33.84
CA TRP A 320 13.77 44.73 -33.66
C TRP A 320 13.12 43.34 -33.64
N LYS A 321 11.79 43.24 -33.62
CA LYS A 321 11.08 41.94 -33.55
C LYS A 321 10.64 41.37 -34.90
N ASP A 322 10.53 42.18 -35.94
CA ASP A 322 9.97 41.75 -37.25
C ASP A 322 11.00 41.23 -38.27
N THR A 323 12.30 41.41 -38.05
CA THR A 323 13.34 40.99 -39.02
C THR A 323 13.91 39.59 -38.78
N ARG A 324 13.52 38.90 -37.71
CA ARG A 324 14.01 37.54 -37.37
C ARG A 324 13.10 36.42 -37.88
N ALA A 325 11.81 36.68 -38.13
CA ALA A 325 10.85 35.67 -38.59
C ALA A 325 10.85 35.44 -40.12
N GLN A 326 11.37 36.40 -40.91
CA GLN A 326 11.35 36.30 -42.39
C GLN A 326 12.50 35.47 -42.99
N LYS A 327 13.57 35.15 -42.24
CA LYS A 327 14.72 34.39 -42.76
C LYS A 327 14.64 32.87 -42.62
N GLU A 328 13.81 32.35 -41.73
CA GLU A 328 13.69 30.90 -41.50
C GLU A 328 12.68 30.20 -42.46
N ALA A 329 11.91 30.98 -43.23
CA ALA A 329 10.92 30.46 -44.18
C ALA A 329 11.47 30.26 -45.61
N GLU A 330 12.56 30.93 -46.01
CA GLU A 330 13.13 30.82 -47.36
C GLU A 330 14.09 29.62 -47.53
N GLU A 331 14.70 29.11 -46.46
CA GLU A 331 15.66 28.00 -46.53
C GLU A 331 15.01 26.63 -46.80
N ARG A 332 13.74 26.42 -46.46
CA ARG A 332 13.05 25.12 -46.68
C ARG A 332 12.54 24.90 -48.10
N LEU A 333 12.54 25.94 -48.96
CA LEU A 333 11.97 25.88 -50.31
C LEU A 333 13.03 25.61 -51.40
N LEU A 334 14.32 25.53 -51.02
CA LEU A 334 15.46 25.33 -51.93
C LEU A 334 16.01 23.89 -51.96
N GLU A 335 15.75 23.06 -50.95
CA GLU A 335 16.20 21.66 -50.91
C GLU A 335 15.31 20.70 -51.73
N GLU A 336 14.03 21.02 -51.95
CA GLU A 336 13.08 20.17 -52.67
C GLU A 336 13.26 20.18 -54.21
N LYS A 337 13.98 21.19 -54.75
CA LYS A 337 14.18 21.36 -56.21
C LYS A 337 15.43 20.69 -56.79
N GLN A 338 16.28 20.05 -55.96
CA GLN A 338 17.50 19.40 -56.43
C GLN A 338 17.40 17.87 -56.62
N GLN A 339 16.35 17.21 -56.14
CA GLN A 339 16.20 15.75 -56.27
C GLN A 339 15.52 15.29 -57.57
N THR A 340 14.93 16.20 -58.36
CA THR A 340 14.17 15.84 -59.58
C THR A 340 14.98 15.84 -60.88
N LYS A 341 16.28 16.19 -60.84
CA LYS A 341 17.13 16.28 -62.05
C LYS A 341 18.07 15.10 -62.30
N THR A 342 18.21 14.16 -61.37
CA THR A 342 19.08 12.97 -61.55
C THR A 342 18.33 11.75 -62.11
N ALA A 343 17.00 11.72 -62.08
CA ALA A 343 16.20 10.58 -62.58
C ALA A 343 15.98 10.55 -64.10
N GLN A 344 16.29 11.63 -64.84
CA GLN A 344 16.02 11.71 -66.29
C GLN A 344 17.21 11.30 -67.18
N ALA A 345 18.38 10.96 -66.61
CA ALA A 345 19.57 10.57 -67.39
C ALA A 345 19.75 9.05 -67.57
N GLU A 346 19.14 8.20 -66.74
CA GLU A 346 19.33 6.73 -66.79
C GLU A 346 18.40 6.01 -67.79
N ALA A 347 17.38 6.69 -68.33
CA ALA A 347 16.38 6.08 -69.21
C ALA A 347 16.82 5.94 -70.69
N GLU A 348 17.84 6.67 -71.15
CA GLU A 348 18.27 6.62 -72.57
C GLU A 348 19.26 5.49 -72.90
N GLN A 349 19.99 4.94 -71.91
CA GLN A 349 20.97 3.86 -72.17
C GLN A 349 20.35 2.48 -72.42
N ALA A 350 19.10 2.24 -71.99
CA ALA A 350 18.45 0.93 -72.13
C ALA A 350 17.90 0.63 -73.54
N ARG A 351 17.83 1.63 -74.43
CA ARG A 351 17.19 1.49 -75.75
C ARG A 351 18.10 0.90 -76.84
N LEU A 352 19.43 1.07 -76.73
CA LEU A 352 20.38 0.69 -77.80
C LEU A 352 20.84 -0.79 -77.76
N LEU A 353 20.60 -1.54 -76.68
CA LEU A 353 21.05 -2.94 -76.54
C LEU A 353 20.11 -3.98 -77.17
N ARG A 354 18.88 -3.61 -77.57
CA ARG A 354 17.89 -4.56 -78.12
C ARG A 354 17.99 -4.79 -79.63
N GLU A 355 18.60 -3.87 -80.37
CA GLU A 355 18.61 -3.89 -81.84
C GLU A 355 19.73 -4.77 -82.44
N ALA A 356 20.73 -5.17 -81.63
CA ALA A 356 21.88 -5.95 -82.08
C ALA A 356 21.70 -7.48 -82.05
N ALA A 357 20.73 -8.02 -81.29
CA ALA A 357 20.59 -9.46 -81.06
C ALA A 357 19.76 -10.22 -82.13
N GLU A 358 19.01 -9.51 -82.98
CA GLU A 358 18.06 -10.14 -83.91
C GLU A 358 18.69 -10.59 -85.24
N GLN A 359 19.88 -10.10 -85.61
CA GLN A 359 20.49 -10.42 -86.92
C GLN A 359 21.34 -11.70 -86.94
N GLU A 360 21.79 -12.22 -85.79
CA GLU A 360 22.70 -13.37 -85.73
C GLU A 360 21.96 -14.73 -85.83
N GLN A 361 20.66 -14.77 -85.55
CA GLN A 361 19.86 -16.00 -85.52
C GLN A 361 19.40 -16.50 -86.89
N ALA A 362 19.54 -15.71 -87.96
CA ALA A 362 19.01 -16.05 -89.29
C ALA A 362 19.96 -16.94 -90.13
N VAL A 363 21.28 -16.88 -89.89
CA VAL A 363 22.29 -17.54 -90.75
C VAL A 363 22.61 -18.97 -90.30
N ASP A 364 22.44 -19.28 -89.01
CA ASP A 364 22.72 -20.60 -88.43
C ASP A 364 21.64 -21.67 -88.75
N ARG A 365 20.48 -21.26 -89.26
CA ARG A 365 19.36 -22.17 -89.60
C ARG A 365 19.58 -22.90 -90.92
N MET A 366 20.07 -22.23 -91.96
CA MET A 366 20.11 -22.83 -93.31
C MET A 366 21.23 -23.85 -93.54
N ARG A 367 22.29 -23.87 -92.71
CA ARG A 367 23.42 -24.80 -92.89
C ARG A 367 23.21 -26.16 -92.21
N ARG A 368 22.29 -26.24 -91.24
CA ARG A 368 21.98 -27.48 -90.51
C ARG A 368 20.90 -28.33 -91.20
N GLU A 369 20.16 -27.76 -92.16
CA GLU A 369 19.00 -28.41 -92.78
C GLU A 369 19.33 -29.33 -93.98
N LEU A 370 20.48 -29.18 -94.64
CA LEU A 370 20.80 -29.95 -95.87
C LEU A 370 21.64 -31.21 -95.65
N ALA A 371 22.42 -31.30 -94.58
CA ALA A 371 23.23 -32.50 -94.30
C ALA A 371 22.49 -33.56 -93.47
N ALA A 372 21.39 -33.15 -92.82
CA ALA A 372 20.54 -34.01 -92.02
C ALA A 372 19.65 -34.94 -92.88
N LEU A 373 19.11 -34.49 -94.02
CA LEU A 373 17.90 -35.14 -94.55
C LEU A 373 18.05 -36.46 -95.35
N GLU A 374 19.23 -36.84 -95.84
CA GLU A 374 19.31 -37.97 -96.79
C GLU A 374 19.98 -39.22 -96.23
N ALA A 375 21.02 -39.08 -95.42
CA ALA A 375 21.63 -40.23 -94.73
C ALA A 375 20.77 -40.73 -93.55
N GLU A 376 19.93 -39.85 -92.98
CA GLU A 376 18.93 -40.14 -91.95
C GLU A 376 17.75 -41.01 -92.42
N ARG A 377 17.56 -41.29 -93.72
CA ARG A 377 16.35 -42.02 -94.17
C ARG A 377 16.54 -43.52 -94.36
N GLU A 378 17.68 -43.96 -94.87
CA GLU A 378 17.84 -45.37 -95.26
C GLU A 378 18.50 -46.23 -94.19
N ALA A 379 19.47 -45.68 -93.44
CA ALA A 379 20.04 -46.35 -92.27
C ALA A 379 19.04 -46.39 -91.10
N ALA A 380 18.24 -45.32 -90.96
CA ALA A 380 17.22 -45.26 -89.91
C ALA A 380 16.07 -46.26 -90.12
N ALA A 381 15.72 -46.67 -91.34
CA ALA A 381 14.60 -47.61 -91.53
C ALA A 381 14.93 -49.03 -91.01
N ARG A 382 16.17 -49.49 -91.23
CA ARG A 382 16.62 -50.83 -90.77
C ARG A 382 17.01 -50.82 -89.30
N GLN A 383 17.56 -49.70 -88.82
CA GLN A 383 17.73 -49.49 -87.39
C GLN A 383 16.38 -49.37 -86.69
N ARG A 384 15.34 -48.74 -87.27
CA ARG A 384 14.00 -48.67 -86.66
C ARG A 384 13.33 -50.01 -86.42
N GLU A 385 13.52 -51.01 -87.27
CA GLU A 385 12.87 -52.32 -87.05
C GLU A 385 13.57 -53.14 -85.96
N GLU A 386 14.91 -53.15 -85.91
CA GLU A 386 15.66 -53.81 -84.83
C GLU A 386 15.66 -52.99 -83.53
N GLU A 387 15.65 -51.67 -83.63
CA GLU A 387 15.43 -50.76 -82.53
C GLU A 387 13.98 -50.82 -82.07
N GLU A 388 12.95 -51.00 -82.88
CA GLU A 388 11.57 -51.17 -82.39
C GLU A 388 11.41 -52.45 -81.58
N GLN A 389 12.14 -53.52 -81.93
CA GLN A 389 12.16 -54.75 -81.13
C GLN A 389 12.98 -54.58 -79.85
N ARG A 390 14.15 -53.96 -79.93
CA ARG A 390 14.95 -53.62 -78.74
C ARG A 390 14.32 -52.52 -77.90
N GLN A 391 13.52 -51.64 -78.48
CA GLN A 391 12.75 -50.58 -77.83
C GLN A 391 11.45 -51.13 -77.31
N ALA A 392 10.82 -52.15 -77.88
CA ALA A 392 9.68 -52.81 -77.25
C ALA A 392 10.13 -53.60 -76.02
N GLU A 393 11.26 -54.31 -76.10
CA GLU A 393 11.87 -54.99 -74.96
C GLU A 393 12.45 -54.00 -73.95
N ALA A 394 13.16 -52.96 -74.39
CA ALA A 394 13.66 -51.91 -73.53
C ALA A 394 12.54 -51.05 -72.95
N GLN A 395 11.46 -50.74 -73.67
CA GLN A 395 10.26 -50.05 -73.15
C GLN A 395 9.52 -50.96 -72.18
N SER A 396 9.48 -52.28 -72.39
CA SER A 396 8.90 -53.18 -71.39
C SER A 396 9.77 -53.26 -70.13
N ALA A 397 11.10 -53.24 -70.28
CA ALA A 397 12.05 -53.22 -69.16
C ALA A 397 12.15 -51.84 -68.50
N GLU A 398 11.96 -50.77 -69.25
CA GLU A 398 11.95 -49.37 -68.82
C GLU A 398 10.59 -49.00 -68.25
N LEU A 399 9.48 -49.56 -68.72
CA LEU A 399 8.20 -49.50 -68.03
C LEU A 399 8.27 -50.26 -66.72
N ARG A 400 8.92 -51.43 -66.65
CA ARG A 400 9.17 -52.12 -65.37
C ARG A 400 10.08 -51.33 -64.45
N ARG A 401 11.19 -50.77 -64.95
CA ARG A 401 12.09 -49.91 -64.16
C ARG A 401 11.44 -48.59 -63.79
N ALA A 402 10.61 -48.00 -64.63
CA ALA A 402 9.84 -46.80 -64.36
C ALA A 402 8.67 -47.09 -63.44
N GLU A 403 8.10 -48.29 -63.44
CA GLU A 403 7.12 -48.73 -62.44
C GLU A 403 7.80 -49.00 -61.10
N GLU A 404 8.98 -49.61 -61.08
CA GLU A 404 9.80 -49.77 -59.87
C GLU A 404 10.32 -48.42 -59.35
N GLU A 405 10.70 -47.51 -60.23
CA GLU A 405 11.15 -46.16 -59.90
C GLU A 405 9.96 -45.27 -59.51
N ARG A 406 8.80 -45.39 -60.15
CA ARG A 406 7.55 -44.76 -59.68
C ARG A 406 7.11 -45.36 -58.36
N ALA A 407 7.30 -46.65 -58.12
CA ALA A 407 7.01 -47.29 -56.83
C ALA A 407 8.01 -46.83 -55.76
N ARG A 408 9.28 -46.63 -56.12
CA ARG A 408 10.31 -46.08 -55.24
C ARG A 408 10.05 -44.61 -54.94
N ILE A 409 9.78 -43.78 -55.95
CA ILE A 409 9.39 -42.38 -55.81
C ILE A 409 8.08 -42.28 -55.05
N ALA A 410 7.11 -43.19 -55.22
CA ALA A 410 5.88 -43.21 -54.43
C ALA A 410 6.15 -43.60 -52.97
N ARG A 411 7.10 -44.50 -52.69
CA ARG A 411 7.53 -44.83 -51.32
C ARG A 411 8.29 -43.66 -50.69
N GLU A 412 9.26 -43.08 -51.40
CA GLU A 412 10.02 -41.91 -50.97
C GLU A 412 9.11 -40.68 -50.78
N ALA A 413 8.12 -40.47 -51.66
CA ALA A 413 7.12 -39.41 -51.52
C ALA A 413 6.18 -39.68 -50.35
N LYS A 414 5.81 -40.94 -50.09
CA LYS A 414 5.01 -41.31 -48.92
C LYS A 414 5.80 -41.12 -47.62
N GLU A 415 7.08 -41.50 -47.60
CA GLU A 415 7.98 -41.26 -46.46
C GLU A 415 8.21 -39.78 -46.22
N GLN A 416 8.43 -38.99 -47.29
CA GLN A 416 8.52 -37.52 -47.18
C GLN A 416 7.21 -36.91 -46.72
N GLN A 417 6.06 -37.43 -47.15
CA GLN A 417 4.76 -36.97 -46.68
C GLN A 417 4.50 -37.33 -45.21
N GLU A 418 4.91 -38.52 -44.78
CA GLU A 418 4.89 -38.92 -43.37
C GLU A 418 5.87 -38.08 -42.52
N GLU A 419 7.04 -37.74 -43.06
CA GLU A 419 8.01 -36.85 -42.41
C GLU A 419 7.50 -35.40 -42.33
N VAL A 420 6.85 -34.90 -43.38
CA VAL A 420 6.20 -33.58 -43.38
C VAL A 420 5.05 -33.56 -42.39
N GLU A 421 4.21 -34.60 -42.34
CA GLU A 421 3.15 -34.72 -41.34
C GLU A 421 3.72 -34.83 -39.92
N ARG A 422 4.84 -35.52 -39.73
CA ARG A 422 5.55 -35.57 -38.45
C ARG A 422 6.08 -34.19 -38.06
N ARG A 423 6.77 -33.49 -38.96
CA ARG A 423 7.28 -32.13 -38.72
C ARG A 423 6.15 -31.13 -38.50
N LYS A 424 5.01 -31.31 -39.18
CA LYS A 424 3.81 -30.50 -38.97
C LYS A 424 3.23 -30.73 -37.58
N ARG A 425 3.14 -31.98 -37.11
CA ARG A 425 2.72 -32.31 -35.74
C ARG A 425 3.72 -31.78 -34.70
N GLU A 426 5.01 -31.87 -34.96
CA GLU A 426 6.05 -31.32 -34.07
C GLU A 426 5.97 -29.78 -34.02
N LEU A 427 5.72 -29.10 -35.15
CA LEU A 427 5.48 -27.66 -35.19
C LEU A 427 4.19 -27.26 -34.48
N GLU A 428 3.09 -28.01 -34.67
CA GLU A 428 1.83 -27.79 -33.96
C GLU A 428 2.00 -28.02 -32.45
N GLN A 429 2.77 -29.03 -32.03
CA GLN A 429 3.12 -29.25 -30.62
C GLN A 429 4.00 -28.14 -30.04
N LEU A 430 4.98 -27.64 -30.79
CA LEU A 430 5.81 -26.52 -30.38
C LEU A 430 5.02 -25.22 -30.30
N GLN A 431 4.11 -24.97 -31.24
CA GLN A 431 3.21 -23.82 -31.20
C GLN A 431 2.22 -23.92 -30.04
N ALA A 432 1.65 -25.10 -29.77
CA ALA A 432 0.80 -25.34 -28.61
C ALA A 432 1.57 -25.15 -27.29
N ALA A 433 2.79 -25.69 -27.19
CA ALA A 433 3.65 -25.50 -26.02
C ALA A 433 4.06 -24.04 -25.84
N GLN A 434 4.29 -23.30 -26.92
CA GLN A 434 4.60 -21.87 -26.88
C GLN A 434 3.39 -21.04 -26.44
N GLN A 435 2.18 -21.38 -26.90
CA GLN A 435 0.93 -20.75 -26.46
C GLN A 435 0.58 -21.09 -25.01
N GLU A 436 0.87 -22.31 -24.56
CA GLU A 436 0.68 -22.70 -23.16
C GLU A 436 1.70 -22.02 -22.26
N ALA A 437 2.95 -21.90 -22.70
CA ALA A 437 3.97 -21.15 -21.98
C ALA A 437 3.65 -19.65 -21.90
N SER A 438 3.08 -19.04 -22.95
CA SER A 438 2.67 -17.63 -22.90
C SER A 438 1.45 -17.43 -21.99
N ARG A 439 0.50 -18.37 -21.97
CA ARG A 439 -0.62 -18.36 -21.02
C ARG A 439 -0.15 -18.49 -19.58
N ARG A 440 0.77 -19.42 -19.29
CA ARG A 440 1.35 -19.56 -17.94
C ARG A 440 2.09 -18.30 -17.50
N ARG A 441 2.83 -17.65 -18.40
CA ARG A 441 3.49 -16.37 -18.08
C ARG A 441 2.47 -15.26 -17.81
N ALA A 442 1.40 -15.18 -18.61
CA ALA A 442 0.33 -14.20 -18.38
C ALA A 442 -0.40 -14.46 -17.05
N GLU A 443 -0.70 -15.71 -16.72
CA GLU A 443 -1.30 -16.12 -15.44
C GLU A 443 -0.37 -15.84 -14.26
N ASP A 444 0.93 -16.10 -14.39
CA ASP A 444 1.92 -15.80 -13.34
C ASP A 444 2.12 -14.28 -13.17
N GLU A 445 2.07 -13.50 -14.25
CA GLU A 445 2.12 -12.03 -14.22
C GLU A 445 0.85 -11.45 -13.60
N GLU A 446 -0.32 -12.02 -13.90
CA GLU A 446 -1.59 -11.63 -13.29
C GLU A 446 -1.60 -11.95 -11.78
N ARG A 447 -1.13 -13.15 -11.38
CA ARG A 447 -0.96 -13.51 -9.96
C ARG A 447 -0.01 -12.55 -9.24
N ARG A 448 1.11 -12.18 -9.86
CA ARG A 448 2.03 -11.18 -9.28
C ARG A 448 1.40 -9.80 -9.18
N ALA A 449 0.59 -9.40 -10.16
CA ALA A 449 -0.13 -8.13 -10.12
C ALA A 449 -1.20 -8.13 -9.01
N GLU A 450 -1.88 -9.26 -8.80
CA GLU A 450 -2.84 -9.45 -7.71
C GLU A 450 -2.16 -9.47 -6.34
N GLU A 451 -1.03 -10.18 -6.19
CA GLU A 451 -0.22 -10.16 -4.97
C GLU A 451 0.26 -8.75 -4.62
N LEU A 452 0.72 -7.99 -5.62
CA LEU A 452 1.13 -6.60 -5.42
C LEU A 452 -0.05 -5.72 -5.02
N ARG A 453 -1.22 -5.86 -5.65
CA ARG A 453 -2.44 -5.14 -5.25
C ARG A 453 -2.89 -5.51 -3.83
N ALA A 454 -2.79 -6.79 -3.47
CA ALA A 454 -3.14 -7.28 -2.14
C ALA A 454 -2.19 -6.72 -1.07
N LEU A 455 -0.89 -6.68 -1.35
CA LEU A 455 0.10 -6.05 -0.47
C LEU A 455 -0.11 -4.55 -0.32
N GLN A 456 -0.47 -3.87 -1.41
CA GLN A 456 -0.74 -2.43 -1.40
C GLN A 456 -2.00 -2.11 -0.58
N ALA A 457 -3.05 -2.92 -0.74
CA ALA A 457 -4.28 -2.81 0.07
C ALA A 457 -4.08 -3.20 1.55
N ALA A 458 -3.10 -4.06 1.86
CA ALA A 458 -2.71 -4.34 3.24
C ALA A 458 -1.96 -3.15 3.86
N LEU A 459 -1.02 -2.54 3.12
CA LEU A 459 -0.31 -1.35 3.56
C LEU A 459 -1.23 -0.14 3.79
N ASP A 460 -2.26 0.02 2.94
CA ASP A 460 -3.22 1.10 3.12
C ASP A 460 -4.10 0.86 4.36
N ARG A 461 -4.47 -0.39 4.65
CA ARG A 461 -5.12 -0.76 5.92
C ARG A 461 -4.26 -0.44 7.14
N ASP A 462 -2.99 -0.85 7.12
CA ASP A 462 -2.05 -0.58 8.23
C ASP A 462 -1.88 0.94 8.46
N ARG A 463 -1.86 1.75 7.38
CA ARG A 463 -1.79 3.21 7.48
C ARG A 463 -3.02 3.82 8.12
N GLU A 464 -4.19 3.33 7.74
CA GLU A 464 -5.44 3.82 8.28
C GLU A 464 -5.68 3.34 9.72
N GLU A 465 -5.20 2.14 10.09
CA GLU A 465 -5.13 1.68 11.48
C GLU A 465 -4.24 2.58 12.33
N LEU A 466 -3.03 2.89 11.84
CA LEU A 466 -2.12 3.83 12.49
C LEU A 466 -2.75 5.22 12.64
N GLN A 467 -3.49 5.68 11.62
CA GLN A 467 -4.18 6.96 11.67
C GLN A 467 -5.32 6.95 12.69
N SER A 468 -6.09 5.86 12.75
CA SER A 468 -7.12 5.66 13.79
C SER A 468 -6.51 5.67 15.19
N GLN A 469 -5.38 4.98 15.39
CA GLN A 469 -4.67 4.99 16.67
C GLN A 469 -4.16 6.39 17.06
N GLN A 470 -3.68 7.18 16.09
CA GLN A 470 -3.27 8.56 16.35
C GLN A 470 -4.45 9.47 16.72
N ASP A 471 -5.60 9.31 16.06
CA ASP A 471 -6.81 10.07 16.38
C ASP A 471 -7.39 9.66 17.74
N GLU A 472 -7.19 8.42 18.15
CA GLU A 472 -7.61 7.92 19.47
C GLU A 472 -6.72 8.50 20.56
N GLN A 473 -5.41 8.51 20.36
CA GLN A 473 -4.47 9.20 21.25
C GLN A 473 -4.78 10.70 21.36
N ARG A 474 -5.18 11.36 20.27
CA ARG A 474 -5.57 12.77 20.29
C ARG A 474 -6.84 13.03 21.08
N ARG A 475 -7.82 12.11 21.05
CA ARG A 475 -9.01 12.20 21.90
C ARG A 475 -8.71 11.95 23.35
N GLN A 476 -7.88 10.97 23.64
CA GLN A 476 -7.44 10.72 25.00
C GLN A 476 -6.70 11.93 25.57
N ALA A 477 -5.86 12.59 24.76
CA ALA A 477 -5.23 13.86 25.13
C ALA A 477 -6.24 14.99 25.32
N ALA A 478 -7.18 15.17 24.40
CA ALA A 478 -8.21 16.22 24.50
C ALA A 478 -9.15 16.02 25.70
N ALA A 479 -9.50 14.77 26.02
CA ALA A 479 -10.26 14.42 27.20
C ALA A 479 -9.48 14.72 28.48
N ALA A 480 -8.19 14.37 28.52
CA ALA A 480 -7.31 14.68 29.65
C ALA A 480 -7.12 16.19 29.84
N GLU A 481 -7.00 16.95 28.74
CA GLU A 481 -6.98 18.42 28.77
C GLU A 481 -8.31 18.99 29.29
N GLY A 482 -9.44 18.45 28.84
CA GLY A 482 -10.78 18.81 29.33
C GLY A 482 -10.96 18.54 30.83
N GLU A 483 -10.49 17.40 31.33
CA GLU A 483 -10.48 17.10 32.76
C GLU A 483 -9.58 18.04 33.55
N SER A 484 -8.39 18.36 33.03
CA SER A 484 -7.46 19.30 33.67
C SER A 484 -8.04 20.72 33.73
N ALA A 485 -8.75 21.14 32.67
CA ALA A 485 -9.42 22.43 32.60
C ALA A 485 -10.63 22.50 33.55
N ALA A 486 -11.41 21.43 33.68
CA ALA A 486 -12.49 21.34 34.66
C ALA A 486 -11.96 21.42 36.10
N ARG A 487 -10.84 20.73 36.40
CA ARG A 487 -10.16 20.83 37.70
C ARG A 487 -9.60 22.23 37.98
N ALA A 488 -9.07 22.90 36.96
CA ALA A 488 -8.59 24.28 37.08
C ALA A 488 -9.74 25.25 37.41
N LYS A 489 -10.89 25.12 36.73
CA LYS A 489 -12.09 25.93 37.01
C LYS A 489 -12.64 25.68 38.42
N GLU A 490 -12.58 24.44 38.89
CA GLU A 490 -13.01 24.11 40.24
C GLU A 490 -12.07 24.69 41.30
N LEU A 491 -10.75 24.65 41.07
CA LEU A 491 -9.77 25.32 41.93
C LEU A 491 -9.96 26.83 41.95
N GLU A 492 -10.27 27.44 40.80
CA GLU A 492 -10.55 28.87 40.69
C GLU A 492 -11.82 29.27 41.49
N ARG A 493 -12.89 28.46 41.43
CA ARG A 493 -14.07 28.64 42.28
C ARG A 493 -13.75 28.52 43.77
N GLN A 494 -12.90 27.58 44.15
CA GLN A 494 -12.45 27.43 45.53
C GLN A 494 -11.60 28.60 45.98
N GLN A 495 -10.71 29.12 45.13
CA GLN A 495 -9.93 30.33 45.41
C GLN A 495 -10.84 31.55 45.56
N ALA A 496 -11.82 31.72 44.69
CA ALA A 496 -12.80 32.81 44.78
C ALA A 496 -13.61 32.76 46.09
N LEU A 497 -14.05 31.58 46.51
CA LEU A 497 -14.75 31.40 47.79
C LEU A 497 -13.87 31.78 48.99
N VAL A 498 -12.58 31.41 48.95
CA VAL A 498 -11.62 31.75 50.00
C VAL A 498 -11.34 33.25 50.02
N GLU A 499 -11.23 33.90 48.86
CA GLU A 499 -11.07 35.35 48.77
C GLU A 499 -12.29 36.10 49.27
N GLU A 500 -13.50 35.62 49.00
CA GLU A 500 -14.75 36.18 49.54
C GLU A 500 -14.77 36.08 51.07
N GLN A 501 -14.45 34.90 51.61
CA GLN A 501 -14.31 34.71 53.06
C GLN A 501 -13.23 35.61 53.68
N ARG A 502 -12.12 35.87 52.97
CA ARG A 502 -11.09 36.81 53.42
C ARG A 502 -11.61 38.24 53.44
N LYS A 503 -12.32 38.68 52.40
CA LYS A 503 -12.91 40.02 52.33
C LYS A 503 -13.97 40.23 53.40
N GLU A 504 -14.81 39.23 53.67
CA GLU A 504 -15.75 39.26 54.78
C GLU A 504 -15.04 39.30 56.14
N ALA A 505 -13.97 38.51 56.32
CA ALA A 505 -13.19 38.56 57.55
C ALA A 505 -12.47 39.91 57.74
N GLU A 506 -11.94 40.49 56.66
CA GLU A 506 -11.30 41.81 56.67
C GLU A 506 -12.30 42.93 56.91
N SER A 507 -13.51 42.86 56.34
CA SER A 507 -14.56 43.85 56.59
C SER A 507 -15.06 43.80 58.03
N VAL A 508 -15.21 42.59 58.59
CA VAL A 508 -15.55 42.40 60.00
C VAL A 508 -14.41 42.92 60.90
N ARG A 509 -13.14 42.64 60.56
CA ARG A 509 -11.99 43.19 61.31
C ARG A 509 -11.97 44.71 61.27
N ALA A 510 -12.09 45.32 60.10
CA ALA A 510 -12.13 46.76 59.93
C ALA A 510 -13.28 47.40 60.70
N ALA A 511 -14.48 46.79 60.67
CA ALA A 511 -15.62 47.25 61.48
C ALA A 511 -15.34 47.15 62.98
N THR A 512 -14.73 46.05 63.44
CA THR A 512 -14.38 45.89 64.86
C THR A 512 -13.24 46.81 65.31
N GLU A 513 -12.33 47.17 64.41
CA GLU A 513 -11.25 48.14 64.67
C GLU A 513 -11.82 49.56 64.74
N ALA A 514 -12.70 49.93 63.80
CA ALA A 514 -13.40 51.21 63.84
C ALA A 514 -14.25 51.37 65.12
N ASP A 515 -14.96 50.32 65.55
CA ASP A 515 -15.71 50.33 66.82
C ASP A 515 -14.79 50.47 68.04
N ARG A 516 -13.59 49.89 68.00
CA ARG A 516 -12.59 50.04 69.08
C ARG A 516 -12.03 51.46 69.12
N GLU A 517 -11.74 52.04 67.96
CA GLU A 517 -11.26 53.42 67.85
C GLU A 517 -12.32 54.41 68.35
N ALA A 518 -13.58 54.25 67.93
CA ALA A 518 -14.69 55.07 68.42
C ALA A 518 -14.85 54.98 69.94
N ARG A 519 -14.75 53.78 70.53
CA ARG A 519 -14.78 53.60 72.00
C ARG A 519 -13.59 54.25 72.70
N LEU A 520 -12.40 54.21 72.10
CA LEU A 520 -11.22 54.88 72.65
C LEU A 520 -11.37 56.40 72.60
N GLU A 521 -11.95 56.96 71.54
CA GLU A 521 -12.27 58.37 71.45
C GLU A 521 -13.32 58.79 72.47
N GLU A 522 -14.40 58.01 72.65
CA GLU A 522 -15.41 58.25 73.67
C GLU A 522 -14.80 58.24 75.08
N LEU A 523 -13.92 57.28 75.38
CA LEU A 523 -13.22 57.21 76.67
C LEU A 523 -12.30 58.41 76.89
N ARG A 524 -11.59 58.86 75.84
CA ARG A 524 -10.75 60.07 75.90
C ARG A 524 -11.58 61.33 76.13
N GLN A 525 -12.75 61.44 75.52
CA GLN A 525 -13.67 62.55 75.75
C GLN A 525 -14.17 62.56 77.20
N ARG A 526 -14.64 61.41 77.72
CA ARG A 526 -15.04 61.29 79.12
C ARG A 526 -13.92 61.62 80.10
N GLN A 527 -12.69 61.25 79.77
CA GLN A 527 -11.53 61.59 80.61
C GLN A 527 -11.30 63.11 80.67
N ARG A 528 -11.41 63.80 79.54
CA ARG A 528 -11.31 65.28 79.50
C ARG A 528 -12.45 65.95 80.27
N GLU A 529 -13.68 65.42 80.17
CA GLU A 529 -14.82 65.94 80.94
C GLU A 529 -14.61 65.80 82.45
N ILE A 530 -14.05 64.66 82.89
CA ILE A 530 -13.71 64.45 84.31
C ILE A 530 -12.62 65.42 84.76
N GLU A 531 -11.57 65.64 83.94
CA GLU A 531 -10.51 66.61 84.25
C GLU A 531 -11.08 68.02 84.37
N GLN A 532 -11.96 68.45 83.46
CA GLN A 532 -12.65 69.74 83.55
C GLN A 532 -13.50 69.86 84.81
N GLN A 533 -14.27 68.83 85.17
CA GLN A 533 -15.06 68.83 86.41
C GLN A 533 -14.17 68.91 87.65
N GLN A 534 -12.99 68.29 87.64
CA GLN A 534 -12.03 68.39 88.74
C GLN A 534 -11.48 69.82 88.86
N GLU A 535 -11.10 70.44 87.74
CA GLU A 535 -10.65 71.83 87.72
C GLU A 535 -11.74 72.80 88.21
N GLU A 536 -13.00 72.63 87.80
CA GLU A 536 -14.13 73.42 88.28
C GLU A 536 -14.35 73.26 89.80
N VAL A 537 -14.27 72.03 90.31
CA VAL A 537 -14.39 71.78 91.76
C VAL A 537 -13.22 72.39 92.54
N GLU A 538 -12.01 72.35 91.99
CA GLU A 538 -10.84 72.99 92.62
C GLU A 538 -10.98 74.52 92.63
N GLN A 539 -11.49 75.11 91.55
CA GLN A 539 -11.80 76.54 91.50
C GLN A 539 -12.86 76.91 92.54
N GLN A 540 -13.96 76.15 92.64
CA GLN A 540 -14.98 76.36 93.65
C GLN A 540 -14.42 76.27 95.07
N ARG A 541 -13.57 75.28 95.35
CA ARG A 541 -12.90 75.16 96.66
C ARG A 541 -12.00 76.36 96.95
N ALA A 542 -11.27 76.86 95.96
CA ALA A 542 -10.42 78.03 96.13
C ALA A 542 -11.24 79.31 96.39
N GLU A 543 -12.39 79.46 95.74
CA GLU A 543 -13.32 80.55 96.00
C GLU A 543 -13.98 80.46 97.38
N GLU A 544 -14.42 79.27 97.79
CA GLU A 544 -14.96 79.03 99.14
C GLU A 544 -13.90 79.29 100.22
N GLU A 545 -12.64 78.92 99.99
CA GLU A 545 -11.55 79.21 100.92
C GLU A 545 -11.28 80.72 101.03
N LYS A 546 -11.33 81.46 99.90
CA LYS A 546 -11.26 82.92 99.90
C LYS A 546 -12.43 83.54 100.67
N LEU A 547 -13.65 83.03 100.47
CA LEU A 547 -14.84 83.48 101.18
C LEU A 547 -14.72 83.21 102.68
N ARG A 548 -14.25 82.02 103.08
CA ARG A 548 -13.99 81.69 104.49
C ARG A 548 -12.93 82.58 105.12
N LYS A 549 -11.85 82.90 104.39
CA LYS A 549 -10.81 83.84 104.86
C LYS A 549 -11.39 85.23 105.07
N ALA A 550 -12.17 85.74 104.11
CA ALA A 550 -12.84 87.03 104.24
C ALA A 550 -13.82 87.05 105.43
N GLN A 551 -14.63 85.99 105.60
CA GLN A 551 -15.52 85.86 106.76
C GLN A 551 -14.74 85.84 108.08
N ALA A 552 -13.64 85.09 108.16
CA ALA A 552 -12.80 85.05 109.35
C ALA A 552 -12.18 86.43 109.69
N GLU A 553 -11.80 87.21 108.68
CA GLU A 553 -11.33 88.58 108.86
C GLU A 553 -12.44 89.52 109.35
N THR A 554 -13.67 89.40 108.82
CA THR A 554 -14.81 90.18 109.33
C THR A 554 -15.13 89.86 110.78
N PHE A 555 -15.09 88.58 111.19
CA PHE A 555 -15.30 88.20 112.58
C PHE A 555 -14.21 88.74 113.50
N LYS A 556 -12.94 88.71 113.05
CA LYS A 556 -11.83 89.32 113.82
C LYS A 556 -12.02 90.83 114.00
N ALA A 557 -12.46 91.55 112.98
CA ALA A 557 -12.74 92.98 113.06
C ALA A 557 -13.88 93.27 114.05
N LEU A 558 -14.98 92.50 113.97
CA LEU A 558 -16.11 92.59 114.90
C LEU A 558 -15.70 92.31 116.35
N ASP A 559 -14.90 91.26 116.60
CA ASP A 559 -14.38 90.96 117.94
C ASP A 559 -13.52 92.09 118.49
N GLN A 560 -12.74 92.76 117.63
CA GLN A 560 -11.92 93.89 118.02
C GLN A 560 -12.78 95.11 118.36
N GLU A 561 -13.80 95.43 117.56
CA GLU A 561 -14.76 96.48 117.89
C GLU A 561 -15.52 96.22 119.20
N LEU A 562 -15.88 94.96 119.46
CA LEU A 562 -16.53 94.56 120.72
C LEU A 562 -15.59 94.74 121.91
N ARG A 563 -14.30 94.39 121.77
CA ARG A 563 -13.29 94.65 122.81
C ARG A 563 -13.08 96.14 123.04
N ASP A 564 -13.02 96.94 121.98
CA ASP A 564 -12.85 98.39 122.08
C ASP A 564 -14.06 99.05 122.76
N ARG A 565 -15.29 98.62 122.42
CA ARG A 565 -16.51 99.06 123.10
C ARG A 565 -16.56 98.64 124.57
N ALA A 566 -16.19 97.40 124.87
CA ALA A 566 -16.09 96.91 126.25
C ALA A 566 -15.07 97.73 127.05
N GLY A 567 -13.91 98.03 126.44
CA GLY A 567 -12.89 98.91 127.01
C GLY A 567 -13.42 100.33 127.25
N HIS A 568 -14.14 100.91 126.29
CA HIS A 568 -14.74 102.23 126.42
C HIS A 568 -15.78 102.28 127.55
N LEU A 569 -16.69 101.30 127.59
CA LEU A 569 -17.70 101.18 128.65
C LEU A 569 -17.04 101.07 130.02
N HIS A 570 -16.00 100.22 130.17
CA HIS A 570 -15.27 100.10 131.42
C HIS A 570 -14.65 101.42 131.89
N HIS A 571 -14.07 102.20 130.98
CA HIS A 571 -13.54 103.53 131.30
C HIS A 571 -14.66 104.51 131.72
N THR A 572 -15.81 104.49 131.04
CA THR A 572 -16.95 105.33 131.42
C THR A 572 -17.54 104.93 132.77
N GLU A 573 -17.61 103.64 133.08
CA GLU A 573 -18.06 103.14 134.38
C GLU A 573 -17.10 103.55 135.48
N GLN A 574 -15.78 103.45 135.27
CA GLN A 574 -14.78 103.95 136.21
C GLN A 574 -14.90 105.46 136.44
N ALA A 575 -15.12 106.24 135.37
CA ALA A 575 -15.32 107.69 135.46
C ALA A 575 -16.59 108.02 136.27
N LEU A 576 -17.71 107.38 135.97
CA LEU A 576 -18.96 107.53 136.73
C LEU A 576 -18.81 107.09 138.18
N HIS A 577 -18.05 106.02 138.45
CA HIS A 577 -17.79 105.58 139.80
C HIS A 577 -16.99 106.62 140.59
N HIS A 578 -15.98 107.23 139.96
CA HIS A 578 -15.19 108.30 140.54
C HIS A 578 -16.03 109.57 140.79
N GLU A 579 -16.94 109.93 139.88
CA GLU A 579 -17.90 111.01 140.09
C GLU A 579 -18.88 110.72 141.24
N ARG A 580 -19.41 109.50 141.33
CA ARG A 580 -20.25 109.07 142.46
C ARG A 580 -19.52 109.19 143.78
N GLN A 581 -18.24 108.81 143.84
CA GLN A 581 -17.41 109.01 145.04
C GLN A 581 -17.24 110.49 145.40
N LYS A 582 -17.03 111.37 144.41
CA LYS A 582 -16.98 112.83 144.62
C LYS A 582 -18.31 113.38 145.15
N ILE A 583 -19.45 112.91 144.61
CA ILE A 583 -20.79 113.28 145.09
C ILE A 583 -21.03 112.77 146.52
N HIS A 584 -20.61 111.54 146.83
CA HIS A 584 -20.70 111.03 148.20
C HIS A 584 -19.84 111.85 149.16
N HIS A 585 -18.65 112.26 148.75
CA HIS A 585 -17.77 113.11 149.54
C HIS A 585 -18.38 114.50 149.78
N SER A 586 -18.94 115.15 148.74
CA SER A 586 -19.60 116.45 148.88
C SER A 586 -20.91 116.37 149.68
N ARG A 587 -21.69 115.29 149.55
CA ARG A 587 -22.84 115.00 150.42
C ARG A 587 -22.42 114.78 151.88
N GLY A 588 -21.30 114.10 152.11
CA GLY A 588 -20.71 113.95 153.45
C GLY A 588 -20.37 115.31 154.07
N GLN A 589 -19.72 116.20 153.30
CA GLN A 589 -19.42 117.56 153.74
C GLN A 589 -20.69 118.38 154.03
N LEU A 590 -21.71 118.29 153.19
CA LEU A 590 -23.01 118.94 153.41
C LEU A 590 -23.73 118.40 154.66
N ALA A 591 -23.67 117.09 154.91
CA ALA A 591 -24.26 116.48 156.10
C ALA A 591 -23.54 116.95 157.38
N VAL A 592 -22.21 117.14 157.35
CA VAL A 592 -21.47 117.74 158.46
C VAL A 592 -21.94 119.17 158.71
N VAL A 593 -22.12 119.99 157.68
CA VAL A 593 -22.64 121.36 157.80
C VAL A 593 -24.08 121.35 158.34
N GLN A 594 -24.97 120.49 157.83
CA GLN A 594 -26.35 120.37 158.31
C GLN A 594 -26.43 119.92 159.78
N SER A 595 -25.58 118.98 160.20
CA SER A 595 -25.51 118.54 161.60
C SER A 595 -25.03 119.66 162.53
N HIS A 596 -24.12 120.51 162.06
CA HIS A 596 -23.61 121.66 162.81
C HIS A 596 -24.68 122.75 162.98
N VAL A 597 -25.47 123.02 161.93
CA VAL A 597 -26.59 123.99 161.97
C VAL A 597 -27.73 123.51 162.87
N LEU A 598 -28.12 122.23 162.77
CA LEU A 598 -29.16 121.64 163.64
C LEU A 598 -28.74 121.59 165.11
N SER A 599 -27.45 121.40 165.40
CA SER A 599 -26.90 121.43 166.76
C SER A 599 -26.94 122.83 167.40
N MET A 600 -26.90 123.91 166.63
CA MET A 600 -26.94 125.27 167.18
C MET A 600 -28.37 125.77 167.45
N LEU A 601 -29.36 125.29 166.69
CA LEU A 601 -30.74 125.75 166.81
C LEU A 601 -31.55 125.06 167.92
N SER A 602 -31.04 124.00 168.56
CA SER A 602 -31.85 123.08 169.39
C SER A 602 -31.50 123.07 170.89
N ARG A 603 -30.98 124.17 171.45
CA ARG A 603 -30.61 124.25 172.87
C ARG A 603 -31.25 125.45 173.60
N ASP A 604 -32.58 125.50 173.61
CA ASP A 604 -33.33 126.15 174.70
C ASP A 604 -34.71 125.47 174.87
N LYS A 605 -34.88 124.89 176.07
CA LYS A 605 -36.09 124.45 176.79
C LYS A 605 -37.31 123.90 176.02
N ASP A 606 -37.77 122.73 176.52
CA ASP A 606 -39.11 122.08 176.42
C ASP A 606 -40.29 123.02 176.02
N PRO A 607 -41.42 122.54 175.42
CA PRO A 607 -42.03 121.20 175.63
C PRO A 607 -42.87 120.61 174.44
N VAL A 608 -43.54 119.47 174.72
CA VAL A 608 -44.85 118.95 174.18
C VAL A 608 -44.97 118.42 172.73
N GLY A 609 -45.38 117.13 172.64
CA GLY A 609 -46.36 116.54 171.69
C GLY A 609 -45.91 116.36 170.23
N GLY A 610 -46.20 115.29 169.48
CA GLY A 610 -47.11 114.16 169.58
C GLY A 610 -47.34 113.62 168.15
N GLY A 611 -47.48 112.29 167.99
CA GLY A 611 -47.95 111.60 166.76
C GLY A 611 -46.96 111.58 165.58
N ALA A 612 -47.01 110.66 164.61
CA ALA A 612 -47.77 109.44 164.37
C ALA A 612 -47.14 108.78 163.11
N GLU A 613 -47.30 107.45 162.94
CA GLU A 613 -47.40 106.76 161.62
C GLU A 613 -46.12 106.75 160.72
N VAL A 614 -45.71 105.74 159.92
CA VAL A 614 -46.29 104.71 159.05
C VAL A 614 -45.14 103.67 158.82
N LYS A 615 -45.26 102.36 159.05
CA LYS A 615 -45.84 101.25 158.25
C LYS A 615 -44.98 100.77 157.04
N GLU A 616 -44.73 99.44 157.05
CA GLU A 616 -44.43 98.51 155.93
C GLU A 616 -43.05 98.65 155.23
N MET A 617 -42.27 97.60 154.95
CA MET A 617 -42.46 96.14 155.00
C MET A 617 -41.08 95.46 155.11
#